data_AF-A0A239AZ96-F1
#
_entry.id   AF-A0A239AZ96-F1
#
_cell.length_a   1.000
_cell.length_b   1.000
_cell.length_c   1.000
_cell.angle_alpha   90.00
_cell.angle_beta   90.00
_cell.angle_gamma   90.00
#
_symmetry.space_group_name_H-M   'P 1'
#
loop_
_entity.id
_entity.type
_entity.pdbx_description
1 polymer ?
#
loop_
_entity_poly.entity_id
_entity_poly.type
_entity_poly.pdbx_seq_one_letter_code
_entity_poly.pdbx_strand_id
1 'polypeptide(L)'
;MPITLIGDAAHIMPPFAGQGANTGLKDALILSENLTNGKFETLESAISDYEKQMFVYTKEAQLETSKNEIKMLDANFSFQIFYQ
;
A
#
# COMPACT_ATOMS: atom_id res chain seq x y z
N MET A 1 -23.41 -2.71 9.46
CA MET A 1 -22.79 -3.51 8.38
C MET A 1 -21.32 -3.12 8.34
N PRO A 2 -20.39 -4.08 8.49
CA PRO A 2 -18.94 -3.81 8.40
C PRO A 2 -18.56 -3.38 6.98
N ILE A 3 -17.64 -2.42 6.84
CA ILE A 3 -17.13 -1.91 5.56
C ILE A 3 -15.66 -1.54 5.70
N THR A 4 -14.87 -1.74 4.65
CA THR A 4 -13.48 -1.28 4.55
C THR A 4 -13.10 -1.03 3.08
N LEU A 5 -11.92 -0.47 2.85
CA LEU A 5 -11.39 -0.11 1.53
C LEU A 5 -10.09 -0.86 1.25
N ILE A 6 -9.80 -1.11 -0.03
CA ILE A 6 -8.54 -1.68 -0.54
C ILE A 6 -8.09 -0.92 -1.80
N GLY A 7 -6.81 -1.06 -2.16
CA GLY A 7 -6.19 -0.45 -3.35
C GLY A 7 -6.23 1.07 -3.32
N ASP A 8 -6.35 1.68 -4.50
CA ASP A 8 -6.37 3.15 -4.64
C ASP A 8 -7.51 3.82 -3.86
N ALA A 9 -8.62 3.10 -3.59
CA ALA A 9 -9.69 3.61 -2.75
C ALA A 9 -9.25 3.80 -1.29
N ALA A 10 -8.30 2.99 -0.81
CA ALA A 10 -7.74 3.08 0.53
C ALA A 10 -6.51 4.00 0.60
N HIS A 11 -5.64 3.98 -0.41
CA HIS A 11 -4.32 4.62 -0.31
C HIS A 11 -3.73 5.06 -1.67
N ILE A 12 -4.40 5.98 -2.35
CA ILE A 12 -3.85 6.61 -3.56
C ILE A 12 -2.41 7.12 -3.36
N MET A 13 -1.54 6.86 -4.34
CA MET A 13 -0.12 7.22 -4.29
C MET A 13 0.45 7.59 -5.68
N PRO A 14 1.50 8.42 -5.77
CA PRO A 14 2.14 8.74 -7.05
C PRO A 14 2.70 7.49 -7.76
N PRO A 15 2.57 7.37 -9.10
CA PRO A 15 2.93 6.15 -9.83
C PRO A 15 4.45 5.96 -10.02
N PHE A 16 5.27 6.94 -9.61
CA PHE A 16 6.69 7.05 -9.97
C PHE A 16 7.60 5.98 -9.37
N ALA A 17 7.14 5.22 -8.37
CA ALA A 17 7.89 4.07 -7.82
C ALA A 17 7.23 2.70 -8.08
N GLY A 18 6.19 2.63 -8.92
CA GLY A 18 5.59 1.35 -9.33
C GLY A 18 4.90 0.54 -8.22
N GLN A 19 4.49 1.18 -7.13
CA GLN A 19 4.01 0.49 -5.93
C GLN A 19 2.50 0.16 -5.95
N GLY A 20 1.67 1.00 -6.58
CA GLY A 20 0.21 0.99 -6.38
C GLY A 20 -0.49 -0.38 -6.54
N ALA A 21 -0.29 -1.05 -7.69
CA ALA A 21 -0.98 -2.32 -7.96
C ALA A 21 -0.57 -3.45 -7.00
N ASN A 22 0.72 -3.57 -6.69
CA ASN A 22 1.21 -4.59 -5.77
C ASN A 22 0.72 -4.34 -4.34
N THR A 23 0.65 -3.07 -3.92
CA THR A 23 0.08 -2.70 -2.61
C THR A 23 -1.40 -3.08 -2.54
N GLY A 24 -2.20 -2.80 -3.58
CA GLY A 24 -3.60 -3.22 -3.62
C GLY A 24 -3.81 -4.75 -3.60
N LEU A 25 -2.94 -5.51 -4.28
CA LEU A 25 -2.97 -6.98 -4.21
C LEU A 25 -2.61 -7.50 -2.82
N LYS A 26 -1.68 -6.83 -2.12
CA LYS A 26 -1.34 -7.15 -0.73
C LYS A 26 -2.52 -6.90 0.22
N ASP A 27 -3.28 -5.83 0.00
CA ASP A 27 -4.52 -5.60 0.77
C ASP A 27 -5.49 -6.76 0.59
N ALA A 28 -5.73 -7.17 -0.66
CA ALA A 28 -6.65 -8.26 -0.99
C ALA A 28 -6.22 -9.58 -0.32
N LEU A 29 -4.92 -9.89 -0.34
CA LEU A 29 -4.37 -11.07 0.33
C LEU A 29 -4.64 -11.01 1.84
N ILE A 30 -4.18 -9.97 2.53
CA ILE A 30 -4.28 -9.85 3.99
C ILE A 30 -5.75 -9.83 4.45
N LEU A 31 -6.60 -9.05 3.77
CA LEU A 31 -8.01 -8.98 4.11
C LEU A 31 -8.70 -10.33 3.88
N SER A 32 -8.41 -11.02 2.78
CA SER A 32 -8.98 -12.35 2.52
C SER A 32 -8.56 -13.37 3.59
N GLU A 33 -7.27 -13.38 3.97
CA GLU A 33 -6.75 -14.26 5.02
C GLU A 33 -7.41 -13.95 6.36
N ASN A 34 -7.51 -12.68 6.75
CA ASN A 34 -8.14 -12.27 8.00
C ASN A 34 -9.62 -12.67 8.06
N LEU A 35 -10.33 -12.63 6.93
CA LEU A 35 -11.74 -13.01 6.87
C LEU A 35 -11.98 -14.52 6.84
N THR A 36 -11.01 -15.34 6.40
CA THR A 36 -11.22 -16.78 6.20
C THR A 36 -10.45 -17.70 7.14
N ASN A 37 -9.45 -17.20 7.87
CA ASN A 37 -8.56 -18.04 8.69
C ASN A 37 -9.16 -18.50 10.04
N GLY A 38 -10.34 -18.00 10.43
CA GLY A 38 -11.02 -18.35 11.68
C GLY A 38 -10.35 -17.83 12.96
N LYS A 39 -9.38 -16.91 12.88
CA LYS A 39 -8.66 -16.34 14.04
C LYS A 39 -9.40 -15.18 14.71
N PHE A 40 -10.43 -14.63 14.06
CA PHE A 40 -11.16 -13.45 14.52
C PHE A 40 -12.60 -13.82 14.86
N GLU A 41 -13.08 -13.35 16.01
CA GLU A 41 -14.43 -13.62 16.51
C GLU A 41 -15.51 -12.81 15.74
N THR A 42 -15.11 -11.68 15.16
CA THR A 42 -16.01 -10.76 14.45
C THR A 42 -15.41 -10.22 13.17
N LEU A 43 -16.25 -9.83 12.21
CA LEU A 43 -15.80 -9.18 10.98
C LEU A 43 -15.06 -7.87 11.26
N GLU A 44 -15.53 -7.10 12.26
CA GLU A 44 -14.93 -5.84 12.67
C GLU A 44 -13.50 -6.03 13.21
N SER A 45 -13.24 -7.10 13.95
CA SER A 45 -11.89 -7.39 14.46
C SER A 45 -10.93 -7.82 13.35
N ALA A 46 -11.39 -8.62 12.39
CA ALA A 46 -10.63 -9.00 11.20
C ALA A 46 -10.28 -7.79 10.32
N ILE A 47 -11.26 -6.90 10.10
CA ILE A 47 -11.09 -5.65 9.34
C ILE A 47 -10.12 -4.72 10.08
N SER A 48 -10.29 -4.54 11.39
CA SER A 48 -9.41 -3.65 12.18
C SER A 48 -7.96 -4.13 12.17
N ASP A 49 -7.73 -5.44 12.19
CA ASP A 49 -6.38 -6.00 12.08
C ASP A 49 -5.78 -5.76 10.68
N TYR A 50 -6.56 -5.98 9.62
CA TYR A 50 -6.15 -5.67 8.25
C TYR A 50 -5.76 -4.19 8.12
N GLU A 51 -6.61 -3.27 8.58
CA GLU A 51 -6.37 -1.83 8.46
C GLU A 51 -5.09 -1.40 9.21
N LYS A 52 -4.85 -1.96 10.40
CA LYS A 52 -3.60 -1.71 11.16
C LYS A 52 -2.37 -2.11 10.37
N GLN A 53 -2.39 -3.29 9.75
CA GLN A 53 -1.27 -3.74 8.90
C GLN A 53 -1.14 -2.86 7.66
N MET A 54 -2.26 -2.54 7.01
CA MET A 54 -2.34 -1.70 5.81
C MET A 54 -1.71 -0.33 6.01
N PHE A 55 -2.02 0.36 7.11
CA PHE A 55 -1.42 1.66 7.41
C PHE A 55 0.11 1.63 7.53
N VAL A 56 0.70 0.50 7.93
CA VAL A 56 2.17 0.40 8.06
C VAL A 56 2.82 0.38 6.69
N TYR A 57 2.44 -0.57 5.82
CA TYR A 57 3.12 -0.73 4.53
C TYR A 57 2.71 0.32 3.49
N THR A 58 1.49 0.87 3.57
CA THR A 58 1.06 1.93 2.63
C THR A 58 1.74 3.26 2.93
N LYS A 59 1.96 3.59 4.21
CA LYS A 59 2.73 4.78 4.60
C LYS A 59 4.16 4.72 4.10
N GLU A 60 4.79 3.54 4.15
CA GLU A 60 6.12 3.32 3.59
C GLU A 60 6.10 3.53 2.07
N ALA A 61 5.19 2.88 1.35
CA ALA A 61 5.05 3.01 -0.10
C ALA A 61 4.74 4.45 -0.56
N GLN A 62 3.85 5.15 0.14
CA GLN A 62 3.52 6.56 -0.14
C GLN A 62 4.73 7.48 0.06
N LEU A 63 5.55 7.22 1.09
CA LEU A 63 6.76 8.00 1.33
C LEU A 63 7.81 7.76 0.24
N GLU A 64 8.01 6.51 -0.16
CA GLU A 64 8.95 6.15 -1.23
C GLU A 64 8.52 6.74 -2.57
N THR A 65 7.26 6.58 -2.96
CA THR A 65 6.70 7.14 -4.20
C THR A 65 6.80 8.66 -4.23
N SER A 66 6.47 9.35 -3.13
CA SER A 66 6.59 10.82 -3.03
C SER A 66 8.05 11.28 -3.14
N LYS A 67 8.99 10.58 -2.50
CA LYS A 67 10.42 10.88 -2.65
C LYS A 67 10.91 10.66 -4.07
N ASN A 68 10.42 9.61 -4.72
CA ASN A 68 10.79 9.31 -6.10
C ASN A 68 10.21 10.34 -7.07
N GLU A 69 8.97 10.77 -6.86
CA GLU A 69 8.34 11.86 -7.61
C GLU A 69 9.21 13.14 -7.57
N ILE A 70 9.60 13.59 -6.37
CA ILE A 70 10.44 14.78 -6.21
C ILE A 70 11.78 14.63 -6.95
N LYS A 71 12.42 13.45 -6.86
CA LYS A 71 13.68 13.18 -7.56
C LYS A 71 13.50 13.17 -9.07
N MET A 72 12.47 12.50 -9.58
CA MET A 72 12.23 12.37 -11.02
C MET A 72 11.83 13.69 -11.68
N LEU A 73 11.28 14.63 -10.91
CA LEU A 73 10.96 15.98 -11.38
C LEU A 73 12.18 16.91 -11.41
N ASP A 74 13.32 16.54 -10.81
CA ASP A 74 14.56 17.31 -10.91
C ASP A 74 15.13 17.27 -12.34
N ALA A 75 15.48 18.42 -12.90
CA ALA A 75 15.97 18.53 -14.28
C ALA A 75 17.29 17.77 -14.53
N ASN A 76 18.06 17.47 -13.49
CA ASN A 76 19.33 16.74 -13.57
C ASN A 76 19.16 15.24 -13.27
N PHE A 77 17.94 14.77 -13.04
CA PHE A 77 17.69 13.37 -12.74
C PHE A 77 18.00 12.45 -13.93
N SER A 78 18.64 11.32 -13.65
CA SER A 78 18.82 10.23 -14.60
C SER A 78 18.87 8.91 -13.86
N PHE A 79 18.20 7.88 -14.39
CA PHE A 79 18.33 6.52 -13.85
C PHE A 79 19.74 5.93 -14.04
N GLN A 80 20.59 6.54 -14.87
CA GLN A 80 21.97 6.08 -15.07
C GLN A 80 22.84 6.18 -13.81
N ILE A 81 22.48 7.04 -12.84
CA ILE A 81 23.20 7.18 -11.57
C ILE A 81 23.26 5.89 -10.75
N PHE A 82 22.37 4.93 -11.01
CA PHE A 82 22.32 3.63 -10.33
C PHE A 82 23.24 2.58 -10.95
N TYR A 83 23.88 2.88 -12.08
CA TYR A 83 24.78 1.97 -12.80
C TYR A 83 26.25 2.44 -12.78
N GLN A 84 26.55 3.47 -11.99
CA GLN A 84 27.92 3.93 -11.68
C GLN A 84 28.36 3.34 -10.34
#